data_AF-A0A3B8JT29-F1
#
_entry.id   AF-A0A3B8JT29-F1
#
_cell.length_a   1.000
_cell.length_b   1.000
_cell.length_c   1.000
_cell.angle_alpha   90.00
_cell.angle_beta   90.00
_cell.angle_gamma   90.00
#
_symmetry.space_group_name_H-M   'P 1'
#
loop_
_entity.id
_entity.type
_entity.pdbx_description
1 polymer ?
#
loop_
_entity_poly.entity_id
_entity_poly.type
_entity_poly.pdbx_seq_one_letter_code
_entity_poly.pdbx_strand_id
1 'polypeptide(L)' 'MSSLEKRLEAFRQLPLRAQLAMIASSRANPVLLENQEYIEGLERVHAECLEASTPQEKALYEKAREQLTLD' A
#
# COMPACT_ATOMS: atom_id res chain seq x y z
N MET A 1 12.64 17.32 -1.81
CA MET A 1 11.84 16.16 -1.36
C MET A 1 12.21 15.77 0.06
N SER A 2 11.20 15.73 0.94
CA SER A 2 11.28 15.26 2.32
C SER A 2 11.58 13.76 2.40
N SER A 3 11.93 13.26 3.59
CA SER A 3 12.15 11.81 3.80
C SER A 3 10.87 11.00 3.57
N LEU A 4 9.71 11.56 3.91
CA LEU A 4 8.40 10.93 3.70
C LEU A 4 8.09 10.81 2.20
N GLU A 5 8.24 11.90 1.44
CA GLU A 5 7.98 11.91 -0.01
C GLU A 5 8.81 10.86 -0.74
N LYS A 6 10.10 10.70 -0.39
CA LYS A 6 10.97 9.67 -0.98
C LYS A 6 10.47 8.25 -0.69
N ARG A 7 9.95 8.00 0.51
CA ARG A 7 9.39 6.69 0.89
C ARG A 7 8.10 6.40 0.13
N LEU A 8 7.23 7.39 -0.01
CA LEU A 8 5.98 7.26 -0.77
C LEU A 8 6.25 7.03 -2.26
N GLU A 9 7.28 7.68 -2.81
CA GLU A 9 7.67 7.44 -4.20
C GLU A 9 8.25 6.03 -4.40
N ALA A 10 9.10 5.55 -3.48
CA ALA A 10 9.57 4.16 -3.52
C ALA A 10 8.42 3.15 -3.40
N PHE A 11 7.43 3.45 -2.55
CA PHE A 11 6.22 2.65 -2.39
C PHE A 11 5.38 2.58 -3.66
N ARG A 12 5.23 3.69 -4.39
CA ARG A 12 4.49 3.78 -5.67
C ARG A 12 5.01 2.80 -6.72
N GLN A 13 6.31 2.51 -6.71
CA GLN A 13 6.95 1.60 -7.67
C GLN A 13 6.75 0.11 -7.34
N LEU A 14 6.18 -0.22 -6.19
CA LEU A 14 5.92 -1.61 -5.81
C LEU A 14 4.71 -2.18 -6.56
N PRO A 15 4.68 -3.49 -6.85
CA PRO A 15 3.47 -4.16 -7.34
C PRO A 15 2.32 -4.01 -6.34
N LEU A 16 1.08 -3.91 -6.82
CA LEU A 16 -0.11 -3.69 -5.98
C LEU A 16 -0.24 -4.67 -4.80
N ARG A 17 0.08 -5.96 -5.01
CA ARG A 17 0.09 -6.97 -3.93
C ARG A 17 1.10 -6.65 -2.82
N ALA A 18 2.25 -6.11 -3.19
CA ALA A 18 3.31 -5.75 -2.24
C ALA A 18 2.95 -4.45 -1.52
N GLN A 19 2.32 -3.50 -2.23
CA GLN A 19 1.75 -2.30 -1.60
C GLN A 19 0.73 -2.67 -0.53
N LEU A 20 -0.18 -3.60 -0.83
CA LEU A 20 -1.19 -4.07 0.10
C LEU A 20 -0.58 -4.72 1.35
N ALA A 21 0.37 -5.64 1.17
CA ALA A 21 1.08 -6.28 2.27
C ALA A 21 1.84 -5.25 3.14
N MET A 22 2.45 -4.24 2.50
CA MET A 22 3.16 -3.18 3.20
C MET A 22 2.22 -2.30 4.02
N ILE A 23 1.04 -1.93 3.50
CA ILE A 23 0.00 -1.22 4.26
C ILE A 23 -0.45 -2.05 5.46
N ALA A 24 -0.77 -3.33 5.25
CA ALA A 24 -1.18 -4.23 6.33
C ALA A 24 -0.11 -4.34 7.42
N SER A 25 1.15 -4.54 7.04
CA SER A 25 2.27 -4.61 7.99
C SER A 25 2.53 -3.28 8.70
N SER A 26 2.32 -2.15 8.04
CA SER A 26 2.49 -0.82 8.62
C SER A 26 1.39 -0.53 9.65
N ARG A 27 0.14 -0.95 9.38
CA ARG A 27 -0.98 -0.84 10.33
C ARG A 27 -0.82 -1.78 11.52
N ALA A 28 -0.22 -2.95 11.33
CA ALA A 28 0.07 -3.91 12.41
C ALA A 28 1.28 -3.48 13.28
N ASN A 29 2.10 -2.54 12.80
CA ASN A 29 3.25 -2.04 13.54
C ASN A 29 2.84 -0.84 14.42
N PRO A 30 2.93 -0.92 15.76
CA PRO A 30 2.45 0.13 16.66
C PRO A 30 3.18 1.47 16.47
N VAL A 31 4.48 1.45 16.14
CA VAL A 31 5.27 2.68 15.92
C VAL A 31 4.86 3.37 14.62
N LEU A 32 4.62 2.60 13.56
CA LEU A 32 4.20 3.16 12.28
C LEU A 32 2.74 3.61 12.29
N LEU A 33 1.89 2.91 13.05
CA LEU A 33 0.48 3.25 13.22
C LEU A 33 0.29 4.62 13.90
N GLU A 34 1.20 5.04 14.77
CA GLU A 34 1.20 6.39 15.36
C GLU A 34 1.49 7.49 14.32
N ASN A 35 2.13 7.15 13.19
CA ASN A 35 2.42 8.08 12.11
C ASN A 35 1.28 8.10 11.07
N GLN A 36 0.20 8.81 11.41
CA GLN A 36 -0.99 8.91 10.56
C GLN A 36 -0.68 9.48 9.18
N GLU A 37 0.17 10.50 9.07
CA GLU A 37 0.57 11.10 7.79
C GLU A 37 1.21 10.06 6.86
N TYR A 38 2.02 9.16 7.41
CA TYR A 38 2.62 8.07 6.65
C TYR A 38 1.59 7.05 6.18
N ILE A 39 0.70 6.59 7.08
CA ILE A 39 -0.34 5.60 6.75
C ILE A 39 -1.31 6.15 5.69
N GLU A 40 -1.81 7.36 5.88
CA GLU A 40 -2.67 8.04 4.90
C GLU A 40 -1.96 8.26 3.57
N GLY A 41 -0.66 8.57 3.60
CA GLY A 41 0.17 8.69 2.41
C GLY A 41 0.26 7.38 1.63
N LEU A 42 0.50 6.25 2.31
CA LEU A 42 0.54 4.93 1.69
C LEU A 42 -0.81 4.57 1.07
N GLU A 43 -1.92 4.80 1.80
CA GLU A 43 -3.27 4.48 1.33
C GLU A 43 -3.68 5.30 0.12
N ARG A 44 -3.33 6.59 0.11
CA ARG A 44 -3.59 7.48 -1.02
C ARG A 44 -2.84 7.03 -2.26
N VAL A 45 -1.52 6.80 -2.14
CA VAL A 45 -0.70 6.32 -3.26
C VAL A 45 -1.20 4.96 -3.75
N HIS A 46 -1.59 4.08 -2.84
CA HIS A 46 -2.14 2.78 -3.19
C HIS A 46 -3.44 2.88 -3.99
N ALA A 47 -4.37 3.76 -3.59
CA ALA A 47 -5.60 4.03 -4.32
C ALA A 47 -5.30 4.57 -5.73
N GLU A 48 -4.38 5.52 -5.87
CA GLU A 48 -3.93 6.04 -7.16
C GLU A 48 -3.36 4.92 -8.07
N CYS A 49 -2.50 4.06 -7.52
CA CYS A 49 -1.95 2.91 -8.25
C CYS A 49 -3.04 1.92 -8.65
N LEU A 50 -4.02 1.67 -7.78
CA LEU A 50 -5.17 0.81 -8.09
C LEU A 50 -5.99 1.38 -9.24
N GLU A 51 -6.33 2.67 -9.21
CA GLU A 51 -7.08 3.31 -10.28
C GLU A 51 -6.37 3.20 -11.63
N ALA A 52 -5.06 3.46 -11.64
CA ALA A 52 -4.22 3.43 -12.84
C ALA A 52 -3.86 2.02 -13.34
N SER A 53 -4.07 0.97 -12.53
CA SER A 53 -3.66 -0.38 -12.87
C SER A 53 -4.54 -1.07 -13.92
N THR A 54 -3.92 -2.01 -14.63
CA THR A 54 -4.60 -2.85 -15.63
C THR A 54 -5.56 -3.86 -14.98
N PRO A 55 -6.55 -4.37 -15.71
CA PRO A 55 -7.45 -5.41 -15.21
C PRO A 55 -6.72 -6.66 -14.69
N GLN A 56 -5.62 -7.04 -15.32
CA GLN A 56 -4.81 -8.19 -14.91
C GLN A 56 -4.12 -7.94 -13.56
N GLU A 57 -3.56 -6.76 -13.35
CA GLU A 57 -2.95 -6.37 -12.07
C GLU A 57 -3.99 -6.29 -10.95
N LYS A 58 -5.18 -5.75 -11.25
CA LYS A 58 -6.32 -5.74 -10.32
C LYS A 58 -6.73 -7.15 -9.93
N ALA A 59 -6.82 -8.08 -10.88
CA ALA A 59 -7.17 -9.47 -10.57
C ALA A 59 -6.15 -10.17 -9.65
N LEU A 60 -4.85 -9.88 -9.82
CA LEU A 60 -3.80 -10.38 -8.92
C LEU A 60 -3.88 -9.73 -7.54
N TYR A 61 -4.16 -8.43 -7.50
CA TYR A 61 -4.39 -7.69 -6.25
C TYR A 61 -5.59 -8.26 -5.48
N GLU A 62 -6.72 -8.48 -6.13
CA GLU A 62 -7.94 -8.99 -5.50
C GLU A 62 -7.71 -10.37 -4.86
N LYS A 63 -7.04 -11.29 -5.56
CA LYS A 63 -6.64 -12.58 -4.98
C LYS A 63 -5.74 -12.43 -3.76
N ALA A 64 -4.78 -11.51 -3.79
CA ALA A 64 -3.92 -11.24 -2.64
C ALA A 64 -4.68 -10.61 -1.48
N ARG A 65 -5.67 -9.75 -1.77
CA ARG A 65 -6.53 -9.11 -0.77
C ARG A 65 -7.41 -10.13 -0.05
N GLU A 66 -8.04 -11.04 -0.78
CA GLU A 66 -8.84 -12.11 -0.19
C GLU A 66 -8.01 -12.95 0.80
N GLN A 67 -6.75 -13.25 0.47
CA GLN A 67 -5.84 -14.00 1.36
C GLN A 67 -5.46 -13.24 2.63
N LEU A 68 -5.33 -11.91 2.56
CA LEU A 68 -4.96 -11.06 3.70
C LEU A 68 -6.15 -10.70 4.61
N THR A 69 -7.39 -10.90 4.15
CA THR A 69 -8.61 -10.59 4.92
C THR A 69 -9.20 -11.84 5.59
N LEU A 70 -8.56 -13.00 5.42
CA LEU A 70 -8.98 -14.29 5.97
C LEU A 70 -8.37 -14.63 7.34
N ASP A 71 -7.66 -13.69 7.97
CA ASP A 71 -7.15 -13.79 9.36
C ASP A 71 -7.96 -12.93 10.34
#